data_AF-G9KF70-F1
#
_entry.id   AF-G9KF70-F1
#
_cell.length_a   1.000
_cell.length_b   1.000
_cell.length_c   1.000
_cell.angle_alpha   90.00
_cell.angle_beta   90.00
_cell.angle_gamma   90.00
#
_symmetry.space_group_name_H-M   'P 1'
#
loop_
_entity.id
_entity.type
_entity.pdbx_description
1 polymer ?
#
loop_
_entity_poly.entity_id
_entity_poly.type
_entity_poly.pdbx_seq_one_letter_code
_entity_poly.pdbx_strand_id
1 'polypeptide(L)'
;LIPNRMTGKCQSAHCSGTTAEFFFKCGAHPTSDKDTSVALNLITTNSRDITCITCTDVRSPVLVFQCNHRHVICLDCFYLYCVTRLNDRQF
;
A
#
# COMPACT_ATOMS: atom_id res chain seq x y z
N LEU A 1 10.02 -0.55 -0.77
CA LEU A 1 9.91 -1.66 -1.74
C LEU A 1 11.21 -1.83 -2.56
N ILE A 2 12.36 -1.39 -2.04
CA ILE A 2 13.63 -1.46 -2.77
C ILE A 2 14.24 -2.85 -2.55
N PRO A 3 14.56 -3.62 -3.61
CA PRO A 3 15.22 -4.91 -3.47
C PRO A 3 16.55 -4.79 -2.73
N ASN A 4 16.94 -5.83 -2.01
CA ASN A 4 18.24 -5.94 -1.35
C ASN A 4 18.56 -4.83 -0.32
N ARG A 5 17.54 -4.13 0.18
CA ARG A 5 17.71 -3.03 1.14
C ARG A 5 17.97 -3.49 2.57
N MET A 6 17.44 -4.64 2.95
CA MET A 6 17.51 -5.15 4.32
C MET A 6 18.34 -6.44 4.34
N THR A 7 19.21 -6.57 5.35
CA THR A 7 20.13 -7.68 5.52
C THR A 7 19.85 -8.47 6.79
N GLY A 8 20.34 -9.71 6.85
CA GLY A 8 20.18 -10.64 7.95
C GLY A 8 21.05 -11.87 7.76
N LYS A 9 20.70 -12.98 8.43
CA LYS A 9 21.37 -14.27 8.28
C LYS A 9 20.32 -15.36 8.01
N CYS A 10 20.43 -16.03 6.86
CA CYS A 10 19.62 -17.20 6.56
C CYS A 10 19.90 -18.32 7.58
N GLN A 11 18.83 -18.93 8.12
CA GLN A 11 18.95 -20.00 9.12
C GLN A 11 19.03 -21.40 8.49
N SER A 12 18.84 -21.52 7.17
CA SER A 12 18.98 -22.80 6.46
C SER A 12 20.44 -23.25 6.47
N ALA A 13 20.66 -24.54 6.77
CA ALA A 13 21.99 -25.14 6.73
C ALA A 13 22.62 -24.97 5.34
N HIS A 14 23.93 -24.70 5.30
CA HIS A 14 24.69 -24.48 4.07
C HIS A 14 24.22 -23.31 3.19
N CYS A 15 23.49 -22.34 3.73
CA CYS A 15 23.14 -21.10 3.04
C CYS A 15 23.98 -19.92 3.53
N SER A 16 24.68 -19.24 2.63
CA SER A 16 25.42 -18.00 2.91
C SER A 16 24.62 -16.72 2.62
N GLY A 17 23.30 -16.85 2.42
CA GLY A 17 22.43 -15.73 2.08
C GLY A 17 22.31 -14.72 3.23
N THR A 18 22.59 -13.45 2.93
CA THR A 18 22.56 -12.35 3.89
C THR A 18 21.51 -11.28 3.55
N THR A 19 20.84 -11.41 2.42
CA THR A 19 19.89 -10.41 1.93
C THR A 19 18.46 -10.89 2.11
N ALA A 20 17.59 -10.04 2.63
CA ALA A 20 16.18 -10.35 2.82
C ALA A 20 15.35 -9.92 1.61
N GLU A 21 14.50 -10.82 1.14
CA GLU A 21 13.47 -10.55 0.13
C GLU A 21 12.10 -10.47 0.80
N PHE A 22 11.33 -9.44 0.47
CA PHE A 22 10.01 -9.19 1.05
C PHE A 22 8.94 -9.33 -0.02
N PHE A 23 7.87 -10.03 0.32
CA PHE A 23 6.68 -10.18 -0.51
C PHE A 23 5.43 -10.11 0.37
N PHE A 24 4.27 -9.94 -0.26
CA PHE A 24 2.98 -9.83 0.42
C PHE A 24 2.04 -10.93 -0.09
N LYS A 25 1.11 -11.36 0.76
CA LYS A 25 0.01 -12.27 0.41
C LYS A 25 -1.32 -11.67 0.83
N CYS A 26 -2.42 -12.15 0.26
CA CYS A 26 -3.76 -11.83 0.73
C CYS A 26 -3.97 -12.39 2.14
N GLY A 27 -4.44 -11.55 3.07
CA GLY A 27 -4.75 -11.94 4.45
C GLY A 27 -6.18 -12.43 4.67
N ALA A 28 -7.04 -12.41 3.65
CA ALA A 28 -8.47 -12.70 3.78
C ALA A 28 -8.82 -14.20 3.64
N HIS A 29 -7.89 -15.02 3.13
CA HIS A 29 -8.11 -16.45 2.90
C HIS A 29 -6.77 -17.20 2.93
N PRO A 30 -6.78 -18.55 3.09
CA PRO A 30 -5.59 -19.35 2.95
C PRO A 30 -4.90 -19.13 1.59
N THR A 31 -3.57 -19.14 1.57
CA THR A 31 -2.73 -18.93 0.39
C THR A 31 -1.53 -19.88 0.41
N SER A 32 -1.09 -20.33 -0.77
CA SER A 32 0.16 -21.08 -0.95
C SER A 32 1.38 -20.15 -0.92
N ASP A 33 2.60 -20.71 -0.95
CA ASP A 33 3.83 -19.90 -0.97
C ASP A 33 4.08 -19.16 -2.27
N LYS A 34 3.47 -19.61 -3.36
CA LYS A 34 3.58 -18.96 -4.68
C LYS A 34 2.54 -17.87 -4.88
N ASP A 35 1.53 -17.80 -4.01
CA ASP A 35 0.46 -16.81 -4.10
C ASP A 35 0.92 -15.48 -3.51
N THR A 36 1.45 -14.62 -4.37
CA THR A 36 1.88 -13.28 -4.02
C THR A 36 0.85 -12.23 -4.42
N SER A 37 0.83 -11.10 -3.71
CA SER A 37 -0.05 -9.96 -3.95
C SER A 37 0.75 -8.67 -4.00
N VAL A 38 0.27 -7.70 -4.78
CA VAL A 38 0.91 -6.38 -4.88
C VAL A 38 0.65 -5.59 -3.60
N ALA A 39 1.69 -4.95 -3.08
CA ALA A 39 1.58 -4.07 -1.93
C ALA A 39 0.99 -2.71 -2.33
N LEU A 40 -0.14 -2.34 -1.76
CA LEU A 40 -0.75 -1.02 -1.93
C LEU A 40 -0.17 -0.04 -0.90
N ASN A 41 1.10 0.35 -1.08
CA ASN A 41 1.89 1.09 -0.09
C ASN A 41 1.41 2.52 0.22
N LEU A 42 0.45 3.05 -0.54
CA LEU A 42 -0.18 4.35 -0.28
C LEU A 42 -1.46 4.23 0.54
N ILE A 43 -2.06 3.03 0.60
CA ILE A 43 -3.25 2.77 1.40
C ILE A 43 -2.81 2.48 2.83
N THR A 44 -3.36 3.24 3.77
CA THR A 44 -2.98 3.19 5.18
C THR A 44 -4.25 3.17 6.05
N THR A 45 -4.23 2.40 7.13
CA THR A 45 -5.27 2.48 8.16
C THR A 45 -5.32 3.89 8.74
N ASN A 46 -6.52 4.48 8.84
CA ASN A 46 -6.67 5.85 9.34
C ASN A 46 -6.72 5.91 10.87
N SER A 47 -5.63 5.51 11.54
CA SER A 47 -5.55 5.45 13.01
C SER A 47 -5.53 6.82 13.70
N ARG A 48 -5.47 7.92 12.93
CA ARG A 48 -5.42 9.30 13.41
C ARG A 48 -6.71 10.08 13.09
N ASP A 49 -7.75 9.39 12.62
CA ASP A 49 -9.05 9.97 12.28
C ASP A 49 -8.96 11.21 11.37
N ILE A 50 -8.02 11.19 10.40
CA ILE A 50 -7.83 12.30 9.47
C ILE A 50 -9.01 12.33 8.49
N THR A 51 -9.64 13.48 8.35
CA THR A 51 -10.76 13.70 7.43
C THR A 51 -10.31 13.64 5.97
N CYS A 52 -11.16 13.11 5.10
CA CYS A 52 -10.96 13.14 3.65
C CYS A 52 -10.90 14.59 3.13
N ILE A 53 -9.93 14.90 2.28
CA ILE A 53 -9.78 16.25 1.68
C ILE A 53 -11.00 16.71 0.85
N THR A 54 -11.79 15.76 0.31
CA THR A 54 -12.92 16.07 -0.57
C THR A 54 -14.25 16.11 0.19
N CYS A 55 -14.57 15.06 0.94
CA CYS A 55 -15.88 14.95 1.60
C CYS A 55 -15.86 15.27 3.09
N THR A 56 -14.68 15.55 3.68
CA THR A 56 -14.49 15.82 5.11
C THR A 56 -14.89 14.70 6.09
N ASP A 57 -15.39 13.57 5.61
CA ASP A 57 -15.67 12.39 6.44
C ASP A 57 -14.39 11.75 6.98
N VAL A 58 -14.48 11.16 8.17
CA VAL A 58 -13.49 10.21 8.69
C VAL A 58 -13.83 8.81 8.20
N ARG A 59 -12.93 8.18 7.44
CA ARG A 59 -13.06 6.82 6.90
C ARG A 59 -11.79 6.03 7.13
N SER A 60 -11.86 4.70 7.07
CA SER A 60 -10.69 3.82 7.15
C SER A 60 -10.89 2.58 6.27
N PRO A 61 -9.89 2.15 5.49
CA PRO A 61 -8.58 2.80 5.28
C PRO A 61 -8.68 4.05 4.39
N VAL A 62 -7.57 4.77 4.27
CA VAL A 62 -7.42 5.98 3.43
C VAL A 62 -6.20 5.88 2.54
N LEU A 63 -6.18 6.63 1.43
CA LEU A 63 -5.00 6.80 0.59
C LEU A 63 -4.25 8.08 0.99
N VAL A 64 -2.93 7.97 1.11
CA VAL A 64 -2.03 9.09 1.44
C VAL A 64 -1.14 9.39 0.23
N PHE A 65 -1.31 10.58 -0.36
CA PHE A 65 -0.48 11.02 -1.49
C PHE A 65 0.98 11.26 -1.06
N GLN A 66 1.92 11.10 -1.98
CA GLN A 66 3.35 11.32 -1.75
C GLN A 66 3.81 12.78 -1.97
N CYS A 67 2.88 13.74 -1.87
CA CYS A 67 3.22 15.16 -1.89
C CYS A 67 3.78 15.63 -0.54
N ASN A 68 4.37 16.83 -0.51
CA ASN A 68 4.98 17.40 0.71
C ASN A 68 4.04 17.44 1.92
N HIS A 69 2.76 17.73 1.69
CA HIS A 69 1.73 17.81 2.74
C HIS A 69 1.09 16.46 3.07
N ARG A 70 1.43 15.39 2.34
CA ARG A 70 0.86 14.04 2.50
C ARG A 70 -0.67 14.06 2.56
N HIS A 71 -1.31 14.69 1.57
CA HIS A 71 -2.77 14.82 1.49
C HIS A 71 -3.46 13.45 1.62
N VAL A 72 -4.61 13.44 2.31
CA VAL A 72 -5.37 12.23 2.66
C VAL A 72 -6.73 12.25 1.96
N ILE A 73 -7.11 11.14 1.34
CA ILE A 73 -8.40 10.95 0.66
C ILE A 73 -9.00 9.58 1.04
N CYS A 74 -10.31 9.50 1.26
CA CYS A 74 -10.98 8.21 1.44
C CYS A 74 -11.04 7.42 0.12
N LEU A 75 -11.22 6.10 0.19
CA LEU A 75 -11.19 5.25 -1.00
C LEU A 75 -12.35 5.52 -1.97
N ASP A 76 -13.53 5.88 -1.46
CA ASP A 76 -14.69 6.21 -2.29
C ASP A 76 -14.45 7.49 -3.11
N CYS A 77 -13.94 8.56 -2.46
CA CYS A 77 -13.57 9.78 -3.16
C CYS A 77 -12.38 9.56 -4.12
N PHE A 78 -11.45 8.66 -3.79
CA PHE A 78 -10.36 8.30 -4.68
C PHE A 78 -10.84 7.58 -5.94
N TYR A 79 -11.80 6.66 -5.82
CA TYR A 79 -12.46 6.03 -6.96
C TYR A 79 -13.11 7.07 -7.87
N LEU A 80 -13.91 7.98 -7.30
CA LEU A 80 -14.55 9.06 -8.05
C LEU A 80 -13.54 9.97 -8.75
N TYR A 81 -12.48 10.38 -8.04
CA TYR A 81 -11.40 11.19 -8.61
C TYR A 81 -10.79 10.53 -9.86
N CYS A 82 -10.43 9.25 -9.77
CA CYS A 82 -9.84 8.52 -10.88
C CYS A 82 -10.81 8.40 -12.06
N VAL A 83 -12.08 8.04 -11.82
CA VAL A 83 -13.09 7.91 -12.88
C VAL A 83 -13.34 9.26 -13.57
N THR A 84 -13.50 10.34 -12.81
CA THR A 84 -13.70 11.68 -13.37
C THR A 84 -12.51 12.11 -14.23
N ARG A 85 -11.27 12.01 -13.72
CA ARG A 85 -10.08 12.40 -14.49
C ARG A 85 -9.87 11.53 -15.73
N LEU A 86 -10.29 10.27 -15.70
CA LEU A 86 -10.18 9.38 -16.85
C LEU A 86 -11.17 9.80 -17.94
N ASN A 87 -12.43 10.05 -17.55
CA ASN A 87 -13.47 10.52 -18.46
C ASN A 87 -13.10 11.87 -19.11
N ASP A 88 -12.51 12.77 -18.32
CA ASP A 88 -12.11 14.11 -18.77
C ASP A 88 -10.74 14.12 -19.48
N ARG A 89 -10.05 12.98 -19.58
CA ARG A 89 -8.70 12.82 -20.17
C ARG A 89 -7.63 13.72 -19.53
N GLN A 90 -7.56 13.71 -18.20
CA GLN A 90 -6.66 14.54 -17.40
C GLN A 90 -5.67 13.70 -16.56
N PHE A 91 -5.24 12.56 -17.10
CA PHE A 91 -4.16 11.75 -16.55
C PHE A 91 -2.80 12.12 -17.15
#